data_AF-X1L3N5-F1
#
_entry.id   AF-X1L3N5-F1
#
_cell.length_a   1.000
_cell.length_b   1.000
_cell.length_c   1.000
_cell.angle_alpha   90.00
_cell.angle_beta   90.00
_cell.angle_gamma   90.00
#
_symmetry.space_group_name_H-M   'P 1'
#
loop_
_entity.id
_entity.type
_entity.pdbx_description
1 polymer ?
#
loop_
_entity_poly.entity_id
_entity_poly.type
_entity_poly.pdbx_seq_one_letter_code
_entity_poly.pdbx_strand_id
1 'polypeptide(L)' 'MNREDSLEEKTLSSAYIYQGKIINLRHDKVKLPDDRETIREIVEHPGAVAILALTEKKEIVMIK' A
#
# COMPACT_ATOMS: atom_id res chain seq x y z
N MET A 1 7.85 28.92 -13.01
CA MET A 1 7.95 28.12 -11.77
C MET A 1 7.73 26.67 -12.20
N ASN A 2 8.74 25.97 -12.71
CA ASN A 2 9.78 25.18 -12.03
C ASN A 2 9.24 24.05 -11.12
N ARG A 3 9.68 22.82 -11.47
CA ARG A 3 9.33 21.47 -10.98
C ARG A 3 8.05 20.89 -11.58
N GLU A 4 8.27 19.84 -12.37
CA GLU A 4 7.36 18.79 -12.82
C GLU A 4 6.04 18.75 -12.02
N ASP A 5 4.91 18.70 -12.73
CA ASP A 5 3.61 18.36 -12.14
C ASP A 5 3.76 17.02 -11.40
N SER A 6 4.07 17.07 -10.11
CA SER A 6 4.24 15.85 -9.34
C SER A 6 2.88 15.18 -9.27
N LEU A 7 2.80 13.93 -9.72
CA LEU A 7 1.61 13.09 -9.55
C LEU A 7 1.42 12.68 -8.08
N GLU A 8 1.90 13.50 -7.15
CA GLU A 8 1.92 13.27 -5.73
C GLU A 8 0.59 13.73 -5.12
N GLU A 9 -0.06 12.81 -4.41
CA GLU A 9 -1.26 13.11 -3.65
C GLU A 9 -0.87 13.50 -2.23
N LYS A 10 -1.47 14.57 -1.69
CA LYS A 10 -1.23 14.99 -0.31
C LYS A 10 -2.32 14.47 0.61
N THR A 11 -1.95 13.65 1.60
CA THR A 11 -2.88 13.23 2.66
C THR A 11 -3.27 14.42 3.55
N LEU A 12 -4.58 14.66 3.66
CA LEU A 12 -5.18 15.72 4.47
C LEU A 12 -5.62 15.22 5.85
N SER A 13 -6.17 14.00 5.92
CA SER A 13 -6.58 13.34 7.16
C SER A 13 -6.65 11.84 6.99
N SER A 14 -6.52 11.10 8.08
CA SER A 14 -6.62 9.64 8.11
C SER A 14 -7.52 9.19 9.24
N ALA A 15 -8.34 8.17 9.00
CA ALA A 15 -9.15 7.52 10.02
C ALA A 15 -9.16 6.00 9.83
N TYR A 16 -9.09 5.24 10.92
CA TYR A 16 -9.32 3.80 10.85
C TYR A 16 -10.83 3.52 10.93
N ILE A 17 -11.35 2.81 9.94
CA ILE A 17 -12.75 2.36 9.93
C ILE A 17 -12.88 0.88 10.31
N TYR A 18 -11.77 0.14 10.32
CA TYR A 18 -11.67 -1.19 10.88
C TYR A 18 -10.24 -1.44 11.38
N GLN A 19 -10.12 -2.07 12.56
CA GLN A 19 -8.85 -2.49 13.14
C GLN A 19 -8.95 -3.96 13.54
N GLY A 20 -8.28 -4.82 12.78
CA GLY A 20 -8.28 -6.26 12.96
C GLY A 20 -6.97 -6.78 13.53
N LYS A 21 -6.91 -8.11 13.72
CA LYS A 21 -5.70 -8.78 14.21
C LYS A 21 -4.55 -8.79 13.19
N ILE A 22 -4.90 -8.87 11.90
CA ILE A 22 -3.93 -9.01 10.81
C ILE A 22 -3.90 -7.78 9.91
N ILE A 23 -5.06 -7.16 9.66
CA ILE A 23 -5.18 -6.00 8.78
C ILE A 23 -5.94 -4.87 9.45
N ASN A 24 -5.65 -3.63 9.05
CA ASN A 24 -6.47 -2.46 9.32
C ASN A 24 -7.03 -1.90 8.00
N LEU A 25 -8.21 -1.29 8.05
CA LEU A 25 -8.75 -0.50 6.94
C LEU A 25 -8.67 0.97 7.32
N ARG A 26 -7.83 1.72 6.61
CA ARG A 26 -7.64 3.15 6.77
C ARG A 26 -8.32 3.91 5.65
N HIS A 27 -9.01 4.98 6.01
CA HIS A 27 -9.71 5.88 5.14
C HIS A 27 -8.97 7.22 5.14
N ASP A 28 -8.24 7.50 4.06
CA ASP A 28 -7.45 8.71 3.91
C ASP A 28 -8.19 9.70 3.00
N LYS A 29 -8.36 10.93 3.49
CA LYS A 29 -8.75 12.06 2.64
C LYS A 29 -7.49 12.61 2.01
N VAL A 30 -7.44 12.70 0.69
CA VAL A 30 -6.28 13.16 -0.07
C VAL A 30 -6.64 14.33 -0.99
N LYS A 31 -5.66 15.19 -1.24
CA LYS A 31 -5.70 16.24 -2.25
C LYS A 31 -4.90 15.82 -3.47
N LEU A 32 -5.56 15.78 -4.62
CA LEU A 32 -4.97 15.49 -5.93
C LEU A 32 -4.13 16.67 -6.43
N PRO A 33 -3.24 16.46 -7.41
CA PRO A 33 -2.46 17.53 -8.04
C PRO A 33 -3.31 18.65 -8.67
N ASP A 34 -4.54 18.33 -9.07
CA ASP A 34 -5.51 19.29 -9.63
C ASP A 34 -6.40 19.96 -8.57
N ASP A 35 -5.93 19.98 -7.32
CA ASP A 35 -6.58 20.52 -6.13
C ASP A 35 -7.88 19.82 -5.70
N ARG A 36 -8.40 18.83 -6.43
CA ARG A 36 -9.60 18.09 -6.01
C ARG A 36 -9.31 17.22 -4.79
N GLU A 37 -10.31 17.09 -3.93
CA GLU A 37 -10.24 16.19 -2.77
C GLU A 37 -10.95 14.88 -3.09
N THR A 38 -10.37 13.78 -2.64
CA THR A 38 -10.96 12.45 -2.80
C THR A 38 -10.54 11.55 -1.64
N ILE A 39 -11.00 10.31 -1.69
CA ILE A 39 -10.81 9.29 -0.68
C ILE A 39 -9.87 8.20 -1.21
N ARG A 40 -9.01 7.68 -0.33
CA ARG A 40 -8.29 6.41 -0.49
C ARG A 40 -8.70 5.46 0.63
N GLU A 41 -9.20 4.29 0.25
CA GLU A 41 -9.36 3.17 1.17
C GLU A 41 -8.11 2.28 1.08
N ILE A 42 -7.40 2.15 2.20
CA ILE A 42 -6.10 1.49 2.28
C ILE A 42 -6.20 0.31 3.24
N VAL A 43 -5.92 -0.88 2.73
CA VAL A 43 -5.71 -2.06 3.58
C VAL A 43 -4.26 -2.07 4.04
N GLU A 44 -4.03 -1.81 5.31
CA GLU A 44 -2.71 -1.90 5.92
C GLU A 44 -2.38 -3.36 6.24
N HIS A 45 -1.37 -3.89 5.56
CA HIS A 45 -0.83 -5.23 5.79
C HIS A 45 0.50 -5.13 6.54
N PRO A 46 0.79 -6.00 7.52
CA PRO A 46 2.03 -5.97 8.32
C PRO A 46 3.32 -6.31 7.55
N GLY A 47 3.26 -6.34 6.22
CA GLY A 47 4.30 -6.92 5.36
C GLY A 47 4.27 -8.45 5.34
N ALA A 48 4.95 -9.03 4.36
CA ALA A 48 5.11 -10.47 4.19
C ALA A 48 6.53 -10.77 3.67
N VAL A 49 6.93 -12.03 3.75
CA VAL A 49 8.21 -12.50 3.21
C VAL A 49 7.98 -13.69 2.30
N ALA A 50 8.83 -13.81 1.28
CA ALA A 50 8.88 -14.96 0.39
C ALA A 50 10.31 -15.51 0.36
N ILE A 51 10.44 -16.82 0.17
CA ILE A 51 11.72 -17.51 0.04
C ILE A 51 11.72 -18.26 -1.29
N LEU A 52 12.76 -18.07 -2.10
CA LEU A 52 13.00 -18.87 -3.30
C LEU A 52 13.99 -19.99 -2.96
N ALA A 53 13.45 -21.15 -2.58
CA ALA A 53 14.27 -22.32 -2.24
C ALA A 53 14.67 -23.10 -3.50
N LEU A 54 15.98 -23.16 -3.78
CA LEU A 54 16.56 -23.85 -4.94
C LEU A 54 17.33 -25.10 -4.50
N THR A 55 17.03 -26.25 -5.10
CA THR A 55 17.77 -27.49 -4.85
C THR A 55 19.06 -27.56 -5.68
N GLU A 56 19.95 -28.50 -5.37
CA GLU A 56 21.14 -28.77 -6.19
C GLU A 56 20.81 -29.17 -7.63
N LYS A 57 19.61 -29.74 -7.86
CA LYS A 57 19.08 -30.08 -9.19
C LYS A 57 18.44 -28.90 -9.91
N LYS A 58 18.51 -27.69 -9.34
CA LYS A 58 17.86 -26.46 -9.85
C LYS A 58 16.33 -26.54 -9.89
N GLU A 59 15.73 -27.25 -8.95
CA GLU A 59 14.28 -27.32 -8.79
C GLU A 59 13.84 -26.31 -7.71
N ILE A 60 12.61 -25.78 -7.83
CA ILE A 60 12.03 -24.85 -6.87
C ILE A 60 11.09 -25.62 -5.94
N VAL A 61 11.30 -25.50 -4.63
CA VAL A 61 10.40 -26.07 -3.64
C VAL A 61 9.21 -25.14 -3.44
N MET A 62 7.99 -25.68 -3.59
CA MET A 62 6.74 -24.96 -3.38
C MET A 62 5.87 -25.67 -2.35
N ILE A 63 5.01 -24.91 -1.69
CA ILE A 63 3.94 -25.44 -0.82
C ILE A 63 2.61 -25.38 -1.56
N LYS A 64 1.68 -26.28 -1.24
CA LYS A 64 0.30 -26.30 -1.78
C LYS A 64 -0.64 -25.52 -0.88
#